data_AF-A0A2W5XT20-F1
#
_entry.id   AF-A0A2W5XT20-F1
#
_cell.length_a   1.000
_cell.length_b   1.000
_cell.length_c   1.000
_cell.angle_alpha   90.00
_cell.angle_beta   90.00
_cell.angle_gamma   90.00
#
_symmetry.space_group_name_H-M   'P 1'
#
loop_
_entity.id
_entity.type
_entity.pdbx_description
1 polymer ?
#
loop_
_entity_poly.entity_id
_entity_poly.type
_entity_poly.pdbx_seq_one_letter_code
_entity_poly.pdbx_strand_id
1 'polypeptide(L)'
;MLAPSIGLTVWKTTAGSFDGVENASVDSTAMTAGVDASPSLPAKEEPAPPRRRLRLRLPASRGRLGVLVVLCVLAAFLAFQVGRQVYASWSISRQASDLQQQLNDLARQNAALRDQLAYARSSAYIDEQARRLANVGRPGEQILIIPRGAVAPLPPGLRAATPAAKPLLEQWLELFFGP
;
A
#
# COMPACT_ATOMS: atom_id res chain seq x y z
N MET A 1 11.08 -23.89 -35.28
CA MET A 1 12.16 -22.93 -34.95
C MET A 1 11.82 -22.30 -33.61
N LEU A 2 12.77 -22.36 -32.69
CA LEU A 2 12.62 -22.17 -31.25
C LEU A 2 12.54 -20.69 -30.84
N ALA A 3 11.70 -20.39 -29.85
CA ALA A 3 11.66 -19.11 -29.14
C ALA A 3 12.76 -19.05 -28.06
N PRO A 4 13.46 -17.92 -27.85
CA PRO A 4 14.31 -17.75 -26.68
C PRO A 4 13.51 -17.23 -25.49
N SER A 5 13.47 -18.05 -24.45
CA SER A 5 13.12 -17.72 -23.07
C SER A 5 14.23 -16.89 -22.44
N ILE A 6 13.92 -15.71 -21.89
CA ILE A 6 14.86 -14.89 -21.13
C ILE A 6 14.38 -14.86 -19.67
N GLY A 7 15.09 -15.60 -18.82
CA GLY A 7 14.84 -15.70 -17.39
C GLY A 7 15.24 -14.42 -16.65
N LEU A 8 14.34 -13.94 -15.78
CA LEU A 8 14.59 -12.85 -14.84
C LEU A 8 15.24 -13.41 -13.57
N THR A 9 16.51 -13.09 -13.35
CA THR A 9 17.26 -13.41 -12.13
C THR A 9 16.88 -12.42 -11.03
N VAL A 10 16.07 -12.88 -10.08
CA VAL A 10 15.69 -12.14 -8.87
C VAL A 10 16.81 -12.24 -7.84
N TRP A 11 17.44 -11.13 -7.49
CA TRP A 11 18.38 -11.06 -6.36
C TRP A 11 17.60 -10.90 -5.05
N LYS A 12 17.63 -11.91 -4.19
CA LYS A 12 17.17 -11.81 -2.79
C LYS A 12 18.28 -11.17 -1.95
N THR A 13 18.00 -10.02 -1.35
CA THR A 13 18.83 -9.44 -0.28
C THR A 13 18.29 -9.91 1.07
N THR A 14 19.17 -10.56 1.83
CA THR A 14 18.89 -11.13 3.16
C THR A 14 19.02 -10.03 4.20
N ALA A 15 17.94 -9.76 4.93
CA ALA A 15 17.95 -8.91 6.11
C ALA A 15 18.77 -9.59 7.23
N GLY A 16 19.81 -8.90 7.70
CA GLY A 16 20.64 -9.34 8.81
C GLY A 16 19.91 -9.15 10.15
N SER A 17 19.82 -10.26 10.89
CA SER A 17 19.22 -10.39 12.22
C SER A 17 19.96 -9.58 13.28
N PHE A 18 19.17 -9.00 14.16
CA PHE A 18 19.51 -8.40 15.44
C PHE A 18 19.96 -9.48 16.43
N ASP A 19 20.97 -9.22 17.27
CA ASP A 19 21.18 -9.85 18.58
C ASP A 19 22.31 -9.15 19.34
N GLY A 20 22.18 -9.06 20.68
CA GLY A 20 23.33 -8.82 21.56
C GLY A 20 23.14 -7.74 22.63
N VAL A 21 22.24 -7.99 23.57
CA VAL A 21 22.09 -7.31 24.86
C VAL A 21 23.15 -7.84 25.83
N GLU A 22 23.99 -6.99 26.43
CA GLU A 22 24.71 -7.33 27.67
C GLU A 22 24.80 -6.13 28.62
N ASN A 23 24.22 -6.36 29.79
CA ASN A 23 23.98 -5.46 30.90
C ASN A 23 24.61 -6.13 32.12
N ALA A 24 25.78 -5.64 32.54
CA ALA A 24 26.42 -6.01 33.80
C ALA A 24 26.06 -4.95 34.84
N SER A 25 25.11 -5.25 35.72
CA SER A 25 25.30 -5.80 37.08
C SER A 25 25.97 -4.81 38.04
N VAL A 26 25.10 -4.18 38.84
CA VAL A 26 25.44 -3.32 39.98
C VAL A 26 25.35 -4.20 41.23
N ASP A 27 26.49 -4.58 41.79
CA ASP A 27 26.53 -5.23 43.11
C ASP A 27 26.69 -4.17 44.20
N SER A 28 25.57 -3.84 44.83
CA SER A 28 25.50 -3.24 46.16
C SER A 28 25.62 -4.34 47.20
N THR A 29 26.64 -4.27 48.06
CA THR A 29 26.58 -4.95 49.36
C THR A 29 27.17 -4.03 50.41
N ALA A 30 26.27 -3.52 51.25
CA ALA A 30 26.55 -2.81 52.48
C ALA A 30 26.40 -3.79 53.65
N MET A 31 27.39 -3.82 54.55
CA MET A 31 27.33 -4.45 55.87
C MET A 31 28.40 -3.73 56.72
N THR A 32 28.04 -2.74 57.55
CA THR A 32 27.77 -2.84 59.02
C THR A 32 28.86 -3.60 59.79
N ALA A 33 29.39 -3.21 60.94
CA ALA A 33 29.34 -2.04 61.84
C ALA A 33 30.39 -2.33 62.95
N GLY A 34 30.87 -1.31 63.66
CA GLY A 34 31.75 -1.42 64.85
C GLY A 34 32.76 -0.27 64.85
N VAL A 35 32.56 0.87 65.52
CA VAL A 35 32.33 1.18 66.95
C VAL A 35 33.52 0.76 67.83
N ASP A 36 34.42 1.73 68.09
CA ASP A 36 34.97 2.16 69.40
C ASP A 36 36.15 3.14 69.15
N ALA A 37 35.96 4.46 69.32
CA ALA A 37 36.32 5.26 70.52
C ALA A 37 37.86 5.49 70.69
N SER A 38 38.41 6.61 70.18
CA SER A 38 38.81 7.82 70.96
C SER A 38 40.36 8.02 70.94
N PRO A 39 40.94 9.16 71.35
CA PRO A 39 41.12 10.37 70.54
C PRO A 39 42.55 10.96 70.58
N SER A 40 43.03 11.60 69.50
CA SER A 40 44.03 12.68 69.59
C SER A 40 44.28 13.34 68.23
N LEU A 41 43.74 14.54 68.05
CA LEU A 41 44.18 15.52 67.05
C LEU A 41 45.56 16.09 67.49
N PRO A 42 46.47 16.48 66.57
CA PRO A 42 46.19 17.61 65.67
C PRO A 42 46.67 17.47 64.22
N ALA A 43 45.88 18.09 63.34
CA ALA A 43 46.28 18.80 62.13
C ALA A 43 47.35 18.12 61.24
N LYS A 44 46.86 17.35 60.27
CA LYS A 44 47.53 17.22 58.98
C LYS A 44 46.51 17.57 57.90
N GLU A 45 46.59 18.80 57.39
CA GLU A 45 45.84 19.26 56.23
C GLU A 45 46.17 18.33 55.05
N GLU A 46 45.28 17.38 54.75
CA GLU A 46 45.32 16.63 53.49
C GLU A 46 44.42 17.33 52.47
N PRO A 47 44.98 17.75 51.32
CA PRO A 47 44.24 18.51 50.31
C PRO A 47 43.23 17.64 49.56
N ALA A 48 42.08 18.25 49.25
CA ALA A 48 40.95 17.68 48.53
C ALA A 48 41.34 16.87 47.26
N PRO A 49 40.60 15.80 46.91
CA PRO A 49 40.92 14.99 45.74
C PRO A 49 40.78 15.83 44.46
N PRO A 50 41.76 15.77 43.53
CA PRO A 50 41.72 16.58 42.33
C PRO A 50 40.61 16.08 41.39
N ARG A 51 39.62 16.93 41.13
CA ARG A 51 38.64 16.72 40.05
C ARG A 51 39.39 16.58 38.73
N ARG A 52 39.36 15.37 38.14
CA ARG A 52 40.02 15.02 36.88
C ARG A 52 39.36 15.78 35.72
N ARG A 53 39.79 17.02 35.48
CA ARG A 53 39.39 17.78 34.30
C ARG A 53 40.07 17.15 33.08
N LEU A 54 39.28 16.57 32.18
CA LEU A 54 39.71 16.16 30.84
C LEU A 54 40.22 17.39 30.10
N ARG A 55 41.53 17.62 30.17
CA ARG A 55 42.18 18.64 29.35
C ARG A 55 42.39 18.01 27.98
N LEU A 56 41.47 18.25 27.04
CA LEU A 56 41.76 18.09 25.62
C LEU A 56 42.85 19.11 25.26
N ARG A 57 44.10 18.73 25.46
CA ARG A 57 45.23 19.41 24.85
C ARG A 57 45.33 18.89 23.44
N LEU A 58 44.81 19.66 22.49
CA LEU A 58 45.16 19.53 21.09
C LEU A 58 46.42 20.36 20.85
N PRO A 59 47.63 19.77 20.78
CA PRO A 59 48.78 20.43 20.20
C PRO A 59 48.58 20.46 18.68
N ALA A 60 47.64 21.28 18.23
CA ALA A 60 47.51 21.58 16.82
C ALA A 60 48.65 22.52 16.45
N SER A 61 49.78 21.95 16.02
CA SER A 61 50.78 22.70 15.28
C SER A 61 50.02 23.43 14.16
N ARG A 62 50.14 24.76 14.10
CA ARG A 62 49.33 25.63 13.23
C ARG A 62 49.27 25.15 11.77
N GLY A 63 50.32 24.47 11.30
CA GLY A 63 50.34 23.82 9.98
C GLY A 63 49.41 22.60 9.83
N ARG A 64 49.33 21.72 10.83
CA ARG A 64 48.41 20.55 10.80
C ARG A 64 46.95 20.98 10.82
N LEU A 65 46.61 22.05 11.56
CA LEU A 65 45.25 22.59 11.56
C LEU A 65 44.88 23.16 10.19
N GLY A 66 45.80 23.87 9.53
CA GLY A 66 45.61 24.38 8.17
C GLY A 66 45.39 23.26 7.14
N VAL A 67 46.19 22.19 7.20
CA VAL A 67 46.00 21.01 6.33
C VAL A 67 44.64 20.36 6.55
N LEU A 68 44.19 20.25 7.81
CA LEU A 68 42.89 19.68 8.15
C LEU A 68 41.74 20.53 7.61
N VAL A 69 41.84 21.86 7.72
CA VAL A 69 40.86 22.79 7.15
C VAL A 69 40.80 22.67 5.63
N VAL A 70 41.96 22.64 4.96
CA VAL A 70 42.02 22.47 3.49
C VAL A 70 41.41 21.12 3.07
N LEU A 71 41.70 20.04 3.80
CA LEU A 71 41.12 18.73 3.54
C LEU A 71 39.59 18.73 3.72
N CYS A 72 39.09 19.38 4.77
CA CYS A 72 37.65 19.52 5.00
C CYS A 72 36.97 20.33 3.90
N VAL A 73 37.58 21.44 3.44
CA VAL A 73 37.04 22.24 2.34
C VAL A 73 37.01 21.43 1.04
N LEU A 74 38.07 20.68 0.76
CA LEU A 74 38.14 19.83 -0.42
C LEU A 74 37.09 18.70 -0.38
N ALA A 75 36.92 18.05 0.78
CA ALA A 75 35.91 17.04 1.00
C ALA A 75 34.49 17.60 0.86
N ALA A 76 34.22 18.79 1.41
CA ALA A 76 32.94 19.47 1.26
C ALA A 76 32.67 19.85 -0.20
N PHE A 77 33.68 20.30 -0.94
CA PHE A 77 33.57 20.61 -2.36
C PHE A 77 33.25 19.36 -3.19
N LEU A 78 33.93 18.24 -2.93
CA LEU A 78 33.64 16.96 -3.57
C LEU A 78 32.22 16.47 -3.23
N ALA A 79 31.83 16.54 -1.95
CA ALA A 79 30.50 16.16 -1.52
C ALA A 79 29.41 17.03 -2.17
N PHE A 80 29.67 18.32 -2.37
CA PHE A 80 28.74 19.23 -3.05
C PHE A 80 28.61 18.90 -4.55
N GLN A 81 29.72 18.59 -5.22
CA GLN A 81 29.74 18.16 -6.62
C GLN A 81 28.98 16.84 -6.82
N VAL A 82 29.28 15.83 -5.99
CA VAL A 82 28.62 14.53 -6.03
C VAL A 82 27.14 14.65 -5.64
N GLY A 83 26.82 15.45 -4.63
CA GLY A 83 25.44 15.68 -4.19
C GLY A 83 24.54 16.23 -5.29
N ARG A 84 25.06 17.17 -6.11
CA ARG A 84 24.33 17.68 -7.29
C ARG A 84 24.11 16.60 -8.35
N GLN A 85 25.12 15.76 -8.59
CA GLN A 85 25.05 14.73 -9.63
C GLN A 85 24.14 13.56 -9.25
N VAL A 86 24.12 13.19 -7.96
CA VAL A 86 23.18 12.18 -7.43
C VAL A 86 21.73 12.66 -7.55
N TYR A 87 21.46 13.95 -7.32
CA TYR A 87 20.11 14.50 -7.48
C TYR A 87 19.62 14.47 -8.94
N ALA A 88 20.51 14.76 -9.89
CA ALA A 88 20.19 14.70 -11.32
C ALA A 88 20.02 13.26 -11.82
N SER A 89 20.81 12.31 -11.32
CA SER A 89 20.65 10.90 -11.69
C SER A 89 19.34 10.31 -11.17
N TRP A 90 18.88 10.73 -9.99
CA TRP A 90 17.66 10.19 -9.40
C TRP A 90 16.39 10.72 -10.06
N SER A 91 16.41 11.97 -10.55
CA SER A 91 15.28 12.56 -11.26
C SER A 91 15.09 11.94 -12.66
N ILE A 92 16.18 11.61 -13.36
CA ILE A 92 16.12 10.97 -14.69
C ILE A 92 15.56 9.54 -14.58
N SER A 93 16.00 8.76 -13.59
CA SER A 93 15.48 7.40 -13.41
C SER A 93 13.99 7.37 -13.04
N ARG A 94 13.53 8.32 -12.20
CA ARG A 94 12.10 8.47 -11.91
C ARG A 94 11.28 8.89 -13.12
N GLN A 95 11.78 9.84 -13.91
CA GLN A 95 11.09 10.25 -15.14
C GLN A 95 10.97 9.08 -16.13
N ALA A 96 12.03 8.29 -16.29
CA ALA A 96 11.98 7.10 -17.13
C ALA A 96 10.97 6.07 -16.61
N SER A 97 10.90 5.82 -15.29
CA SER A 97 9.91 4.90 -14.73
C SER A 97 8.47 5.40 -14.90
N ASP A 98 8.23 6.69 -14.70
CA ASP A 98 6.90 7.28 -14.82
C ASP A 98 6.42 7.26 -16.28
N LEU A 99 7.30 7.56 -17.24
CA LEU A 99 7.00 7.45 -18.67
C LEU A 99 6.71 6.00 -19.07
N GLN A 100 7.48 5.03 -18.55
CA GLN A 100 7.26 3.61 -18.81
C GLN A 100 5.89 3.15 -18.29
N GLN A 101 5.49 3.63 -17.10
CA GLN A 101 4.17 3.34 -16.53
C GLN A 101 3.05 3.95 -17.39
N GLN A 102 3.19 5.20 -17.81
CA GLN A 102 2.22 5.86 -18.69
C GLN A 102 2.05 5.12 -20.03
N LEU A 103 3.15 4.65 -20.63
CA LEU A 103 3.09 3.86 -21.87
C LEU A 103 2.34 2.54 -21.66
N ASN A 104 2.61 1.84 -20.57
CA ASN A 104 1.92 0.58 -20.25
C ASN A 104 0.42 0.79 -20.02
N ASP A 105 0.04 1.85 -19.31
CA ASP A 105 -1.36 2.16 -19.04
C ASP A 105 -2.08 2.57 -20.33
N LEU A 106 -1.44 3.38 -21.18
CA LEU A 106 -2.00 3.76 -22.48
C LEU A 106 -2.15 2.55 -23.41
N ALA A 107 -1.19 1.63 -23.41
CA ALA A 107 -1.27 0.40 -24.19
C ALA A 107 -2.43 -0.49 -23.74
N ARG A 108 -2.64 -0.64 -22.42
CA ARG A 108 -3.78 -1.38 -21.86
C ARG A 108 -5.12 -0.74 -22.23
N GLN A 109 -5.23 0.58 -22.12
CA GLN A 109 -6.44 1.31 -22.51
C GLN A 109 -6.73 1.12 -24.00
N ASN A 110 -5.70 1.22 -24.84
CA ASN A 110 -5.84 1.03 -26.27
C ASN A 110 -6.30 -0.40 -26.62
N ALA A 111 -5.74 -1.41 -25.98
CA ALA A 111 -6.16 -2.81 -26.14
C ALA A 111 -7.63 -3.00 -25.73
N ALA A 112 -8.03 -2.49 -24.56
CA ALA A 112 -9.42 -2.58 -24.09
C ALA A 112 -10.41 -1.89 -25.05
N LEU A 113 -10.05 -0.72 -25.57
CA LEU A 113 -10.89 -0.01 -26.55
C LEU A 113 -10.99 -0.77 -27.88
N ARG A 114 -9.91 -1.42 -28.33
CA ARG A 114 -9.93 -2.27 -29.53
C ARG A 114 -10.84 -3.48 -29.33
N ASP A 115 -10.81 -4.11 -28.16
CA ASP A 115 -11.68 -5.24 -27.85
C ASP A 115 -13.15 -4.83 -27.83
N GLN A 116 -13.46 -3.66 -27.26
CA GLN A 116 -14.81 -3.10 -27.30
C GLN A 116 -15.28 -2.80 -28.73
N LEU A 117 -14.42 -2.24 -29.57
CA LEU A 117 -14.74 -2.02 -30.98
C LEU A 117 -14.94 -3.34 -31.73
N ALA A 118 -14.13 -4.36 -31.45
CA ALA A 118 -14.29 -5.69 -32.04
C ALA A 118 -15.64 -6.30 -31.63
N TYR A 119 -16.01 -6.20 -30.35
CA TYR A 119 -17.32 -6.65 -29.86
C TYR A 119 -18.48 -5.88 -30.52
N ALA A 120 -18.41 -4.54 -30.55
CA ALA A 120 -19.44 -3.71 -31.15
C ALA A 120 -19.61 -3.94 -32.66
N ARG A 121 -18.55 -4.37 -33.35
CA ARG A 121 -18.59 -4.76 -34.77
C ARG A 121 -19.02 -6.21 -35.00
N SER A 122 -19.06 -7.03 -33.96
CA SER A 122 -19.42 -8.43 -34.08
C SER A 122 -20.90 -8.59 -34.44
N SER A 123 -21.22 -9.65 -35.19
CA SER A 123 -22.60 -10.01 -35.52
C SER A 123 -23.45 -10.28 -34.28
N ALA A 124 -22.85 -10.72 -33.17
CA ALA A 124 -23.55 -10.93 -31.90
C ALA A 124 -24.12 -9.62 -31.33
N TYR A 125 -23.35 -8.54 -31.35
CA TYR A 125 -23.84 -7.23 -30.90
C TYR A 125 -24.93 -6.67 -31.84
N ILE A 126 -24.77 -6.88 -33.15
CA ILE A 126 -25.78 -6.49 -34.15
C ILE A 126 -27.09 -7.25 -33.93
N ASP A 127 -27.03 -8.56 -33.70
CA ASP A 127 -28.19 -9.41 -33.39
C ASP A 127 -28.91 -8.95 -32.11
N GLU A 128 -28.15 -8.68 -31.04
CA GLU A 128 -28.71 -8.20 -29.78
C GLU A 128 -29.42 -6.84 -29.94
N GLN A 129 -28.80 -5.92 -30.68
CA GLN A 129 -29.39 -4.61 -30.92
C GLN A 129 -30.58 -4.67 -31.87
N ALA A 130 -30.57 -5.55 -32.88
CA ALA A 130 -31.71 -5.79 -33.75
C ALA A 130 -32.93 -6.30 -32.96
N ARG A 131 -32.71 -7.23 -32.02
CA ARG A 131 -33.76 -7.73 -31.11
C ARG A 131 -34.33 -6.62 -30.24
N ARG A 132 -33.48 -5.78 -29.65
CA ARG A 132 -33.92 -4.68 -28.79
C ARG A 132 -34.70 -3.60 -29.53
N LEU A 133 -34.25 -3.22 -30.73
CA LEU A 133 -34.79 -2.07 -31.45
C LEU A 133 -35.98 -2.41 -32.35
N ALA A 134 -35.94 -3.57 -33.01
CA ALA A 134 -36.89 -3.89 -34.05
C ALA A 134 -37.68 -5.18 -33.78
N ASN A 135 -37.51 -5.80 -32.60
CA ASN A 135 -38.17 -7.06 -32.21
C ASN A 135 -38.06 -8.14 -33.31
N VAL A 136 -36.98 -8.08 -34.10
CA VAL A 136 -36.70 -8.97 -35.23
C VAL A 136 -36.00 -10.22 -34.71
N GLY A 137 -36.60 -11.36 -34.99
CA GLY A 137 -36.00 -12.69 -34.83
C GLY A 137 -34.99 -12.97 -35.93
N ARG A 138 -34.16 -13.99 -35.70
CA ARG A 138 -33.20 -14.48 -36.70
C ARG A 138 -33.92 -15.02 -37.94
N PRO A 139 -33.26 -15.07 -39.11
CA PRO A 139 -33.81 -15.77 -40.27
C PRO A 139 -34.10 -17.24 -39.90
N GLY A 140 -35.39 -17.60 -39.89
CA GLY A 140 -35.90 -18.92 -39.48
C GLY A 140 -36.58 -18.98 -38.11
N GLU A 141 -36.62 -17.87 -37.35
CA GLU A 141 -37.28 -17.78 -36.04
C GLU A 141 -38.75 -17.31 -36.22
N GLN A 142 -39.72 -17.98 -35.59
CA GLN A 142 -41.14 -17.57 -35.63
C GLN A 142 -41.39 -16.43 -34.65
N ILE A 143 -41.61 -15.22 -35.16
CA ILE A 143 -41.97 -14.05 -34.36
C ILE A 143 -43.49 -14.06 -34.13
N LEU A 144 -43.92 -14.26 -32.87
CA LEU A 144 -45.33 -14.18 -32.49
C LEU A 144 -45.73 -12.71 -32.26
N ILE A 145 -46.43 -12.10 -33.22
CA ILE A 145 -46.97 -10.75 -33.10
C ILE A 145 -48.39 -10.84 -32.56
N ILE A 146 -48.62 -10.38 -31.33
CA ILE A 146 -49.98 -10.31 -30.74
C ILE A 146 -50.60 -8.95 -31.13
N PRO A 147 -51.68 -8.92 -31.92
CA PRO A 147 -52.35 -7.67 -32.26
C PRO A 147 -52.91 -6.99 -31.01
N ARG A 148 -52.80 -5.66 -30.91
CA ARG A 148 -53.44 -4.89 -29.83
C ARG A 148 -54.95 -5.07 -29.93
N GLY A 149 -55.54 -5.74 -28.94
CA GLY A 149 -56.97 -6.09 -28.90
C GLY A 149 -57.29 -7.56 -29.12
N ALA A 150 -56.30 -8.42 -29.42
CA ALA A 150 -56.50 -9.87 -29.56
C ALA A 150 -56.61 -10.62 -28.22
N VAL A 151 -56.66 -9.89 -27.10
CA VAL A 151 -56.93 -10.49 -25.79
C VAL A 151 -58.43 -10.74 -25.71
N ALA A 152 -58.84 -11.97 -26.02
CA ALA A 152 -60.19 -12.41 -25.75
C ALA A 152 -60.50 -12.20 -24.25
N PRO A 153 -61.64 -11.58 -23.89
CA PRO A 153 -62.04 -11.46 -22.50
C PRO A 153 -62.04 -12.85 -21.87
N LEU A 154 -61.36 -13.01 -20.72
CA LEU A 154 -61.34 -14.30 -20.03
C LEU A 154 -62.79 -14.78 -19.82
N PRO A 155 -63.10 -16.06 -20.13
CA PRO A 155 -64.41 -16.64 -19.90
C PRO A 155 -64.87 -16.39 -18.46
N PRO A 156 -66.18 -16.13 -18.22
CA PRO A 156 -66.67 -15.77 -16.88
C PRO A 156 -66.28 -16.76 -15.78
N GLY A 157 -66.14 -18.05 -16.08
CA GLY A 157 -65.70 -19.09 -15.14
C GLY A 157 -64.20 -19.16 -14.86
N LEU A 158 -63.38 -18.43 -15.63
CA LEU A 158 -61.92 -18.32 -15.44
C LEU A 158 -61.51 -16.95 -14.88
N ARG A 159 -62.46 -16.03 -14.69
CA ARG A 159 -62.22 -14.79 -13.96
C ARG A 159 -62.17 -15.15 -12.48
N ALA A 160 -61.02 -14.94 -11.85
CA ALA A 160 -60.94 -14.96 -10.40
C ALA A 160 -61.97 -13.94 -9.89
N ALA A 161 -62.93 -14.39 -9.07
CA ALA A 161 -63.76 -13.47 -8.31
C ALA A 161 -62.80 -12.62 -7.48
N THR A 162 -62.73 -11.32 -7.73
CA THR A 162 -62.01 -10.42 -6.83
C THR A 162 -62.77 -10.47 -5.51
N PRO A 163 -62.28 -11.16 -4.47
CA PRO A 163 -62.99 -11.14 -3.19
C PRO A 163 -63.04 -9.69 -2.75
N ALA A 164 -64.19 -9.26 -2.19
CA ALA A 164 -64.28 -7.97 -1.52
C ALA A 164 -63.04 -7.83 -0.62
N ALA A 165 -62.29 -6.74 -0.80
CA ALA A 165 -60.94 -6.59 -0.28
C ALA A 165 -60.94 -6.63 1.27
N LYS A 166 -60.98 -7.83 1.84
CA LYS A 166 -60.66 -8.07 3.25
C LYS A 166 -59.20 -7.63 3.44
N PRO A 167 -58.86 -6.93 4.53
CA PRO A 167 -57.47 -6.62 4.84
C PRO A 167 -56.62 -7.90 4.78
N LEU A 168 -55.39 -7.78 4.28
CA LEU A 168 -54.50 -8.92 4.03
C LEU A 168 -54.34 -9.82 5.26
N LEU A 169 -54.37 -9.26 6.47
CA LEU A 169 -54.24 -9.99 7.74
C LEU A 169 -55.42 -10.90 8.04
N GLU A 170 -56.65 -10.48 7.76
CA GLU A 170 -57.83 -11.35 7.94
C GLU A 170 -57.76 -12.57 7.01
N GLN A 171 -57.22 -12.40 5.80
CA GLN A 171 -57.01 -13.51 4.87
C GLN A 171 -55.98 -14.52 5.40
N TRP A 172 -54.90 -14.04 6.03
CA TRP A 172 -53.91 -14.90 6.67
C TRP A 172 -54.49 -15.61 7.90
N LEU A 173 -55.25 -14.90 8.74
CA LEU A 173 -55.82 -15.49 9.95
C LEU A 173 -56.84 -16.58 9.61
N GLU A 174 -57.71 -16.35 8.63
CA GLU A 174 -58.69 -17.34 8.13
C GLU A 174 -58.00 -18.56 7.51
N LEU A 175 -56.86 -18.39 6.81
CA LEU A 175 -56.09 -19.51 6.25
C LEU A 175 -55.49 -20.41 7.34
N PHE A 176 -55.04 -19.82 8.44
CA PHE A 176 -54.37 -20.56 9.52
C PHE A 176 -55.32 -21.09 10.59
N PHE A 177 -56.49 -20.47 10.77
CA PHE A 177 -57.41 -20.80 11.85
C PHE A 177 -58.82 -21.19 11.40
N GLY A 178 -59.13 -21.14 10.09
CA GLY A 178 -60.46 -21.44 9.55
C GLY A 178 -61.49 -20.33 9.85
N PRO A 179 -62.71 -20.43 9.30
CA PRO A 179 -63.82 -19.55 9.65
C PRO A 179 -64.35 -19.80 11.07
#